data_AF-K2MJE0-F1
#
_entry.id   AF-K2MJE0-F1
#
_cell.length_a   1.000
_cell.length_b   1.000
_cell.length_c   1.000
_cell.angle_alpha   90.00
_cell.angle_beta   90.00
_cell.angle_gamma   90.00
#
_symmetry.space_group_name_H-M   'P 1'
#
loop_
_entity.id
_entity.type
_entity.pdbx_description
1 polymer ?
#
loop_
_entity_poly.entity_id
_entity_poly.type
_entity_poly.pdbx_seq_one_letter_code
_entity_poly.pdbx_strand_id
1 'polypeptide(L)'
;MAAQPGGASAALRRLVDAARNTGAPRERARQAQAAADRFMLAMLGDQPGYEEAARALYAGDAKGFHGRIATWPADLRAHVEQLAAPAFGDAAEPS
;
A
#
# COMPACT_ATOMS: atom_id res chain seq x y z
N MET A 1 2.79 -9.82 -50.43
CA MET A 1 2.25 -8.98 -49.33
C MET A 1 1.37 -9.90 -48.49
N ALA A 2 1.48 -10.05 -47.17
CA ALA A 2 2.36 -9.51 -46.16
C ALA A 2 2.40 -10.56 -45.03
N ALA A 3 3.58 -10.89 -44.53
CA ALA A 3 3.71 -11.65 -43.29
C ALA A 3 3.18 -10.76 -42.15
N GLN A 4 2.20 -11.25 -41.38
CA GLN A 4 1.86 -10.66 -40.10
C GLN A 4 2.28 -11.61 -38.96
N PRO A 5 3.55 -11.53 -38.49
CA PRO A 5 3.95 -12.19 -37.26
C PRO A 5 3.57 -11.27 -36.08
N GLY A 6 2.38 -11.45 -35.51
CA GLY A 6 1.85 -10.48 -34.51
C GLY A 6 1.17 -11.05 -33.27
N GLY A 7 1.04 -12.37 -33.10
CA GLY A 7 0.23 -12.95 -32.02
C GLY A 7 1.00 -13.34 -30.76
N ALA A 8 2.10 -14.09 -30.92
CA ALA A 8 2.81 -14.70 -29.79
C ALA A 8 3.47 -13.66 -28.87
N SER A 9 4.01 -12.58 -29.44
CA SER A 9 4.66 -11.52 -28.67
C SER A 9 3.67 -10.72 -27.83
N ALA A 10 2.40 -10.56 -28.26
CA ALA A 10 1.40 -9.80 -27.50
C ALA A 10 0.92 -10.55 -26.25
N ALA A 11 0.77 -11.88 -26.33
CA ALA A 11 0.43 -12.71 -25.18
C ALA A 11 1.57 -12.73 -24.15
N LEU A 12 2.82 -12.91 -24.61
CA LEU A 12 4.01 -12.79 -23.76
C LEU A 12 4.15 -11.40 -23.14
N ARG A 13 3.88 -10.33 -23.90
CA ARG A 13 3.94 -8.96 -23.40
C ARG A 13 2.85 -8.68 -22.36
N ARG A 14 1.66 -9.26 -22.49
CA ARG A 14 0.60 -9.17 -21.47
C ARG A 14 0.93 -9.95 -20.21
N LEU A 15 1.56 -11.12 -20.32
CA LEU A 15 2.05 -11.88 -19.16
C LEU A 15 3.19 -11.15 -18.45
N VAL A 16 4.11 -10.55 -19.21
CA VAL A 16 5.21 -9.73 -18.68
C VAL A 16 4.70 -8.40 -18.13
N ASP A 17 3.68 -7.77 -18.71
CA ASP A 17 3.05 -6.54 -18.21
C ASP A 17 2.27 -6.83 -16.93
N ALA A 18 1.52 -7.92 -16.87
CA ALA A 18 0.87 -8.41 -15.65
C ALA A 18 1.89 -8.76 -14.54
N ALA A 19 3.04 -9.34 -14.89
CA ALA A 19 4.12 -9.64 -13.94
C ALA A 19 5.02 -8.42 -13.60
N ARG A 20 5.00 -7.37 -14.42
CA ARG A 20 5.66 -6.09 -14.11
C ARG A 20 4.76 -5.21 -13.24
N ASN A 21 3.45 -5.33 -13.39
CA ASN A 21 2.47 -4.59 -12.60
C ASN A 21 2.41 -5.07 -11.13
N THR A 22 2.75 -6.33 -10.85
CA THR A 22 2.88 -6.87 -9.47
C THR A 22 4.06 -6.30 -8.68
N GLY A 23 4.98 -5.60 -9.34
CA GLY A 23 6.09 -4.88 -8.70
C GLY A 23 5.93 -3.35 -8.68
N ALA A 24 4.84 -2.82 -9.22
CA ALA A 24 4.63 -1.39 -9.35
C ALA A 24 4.50 -0.73 -7.96
N PRO A 25 5.02 0.50 -7.76
CA PRO A 25 4.92 1.22 -6.49
C PRO A 25 3.47 1.34 -5.98
N ARG A 26 2.50 1.36 -6.89
CA ARG A 26 1.07 1.33 -6.60
C ARG A 26 0.58 0.01 -5.96
N GLU A 27 1.11 -1.12 -6.40
CA GLU A 27 0.78 -2.45 -5.83
C GLU A 27 1.41 -2.60 -4.44
N ARG A 28 2.64 -2.10 -4.26
CA ARG A 28 3.30 -2.06 -2.94
C ARG A 28 2.55 -1.17 -1.95
N ALA A 29 2.11 0.00 -2.40
CA ALA A 29 1.29 0.89 -1.59
C ALA A 29 -0.03 0.22 -1.17
N ARG A 30 -0.72 -0.46 -2.10
CA ARG A 30 -1.94 -1.22 -1.78
C ARG A 30 -1.70 -2.36 -0.77
N GLN A 31 -0.60 -3.10 -0.92
CA GLN A 31 -0.25 -4.16 0.02
C GLN A 31 0.07 -3.62 1.42
N ALA A 32 0.78 -2.49 1.50
CA ALA A 32 1.04 -1.78 2.75
C ALA A 32 -0.24 -1.30 3.42
N GLN A 33 -1.15 -0.68 2.65
CA GLN A 33 -2.47 -0.27 3.15
C GLN A 33 -3.24 -1.48 3.72
N ALA A 34 -3.32 -2.57 2.97
CA ALA A 34 -4.04 -3.77 3.41
C ALA A 34 -3.40 -4.43 4.65
N ALA A 35 -2.07 -4.42 4.76
CA ALA A 35 -1.37 -4.96 5.92
C ALA A 35 -1.61 -4.12 7.18
N ALA A 36 -1.50 -2.79 7.06
CA ALA A 36 -1.79 -1.87 8.14
C ALA A 36 -3.27 -1.96 8.56
N ASP A 37 -4.21 -1.97 7.60
CA ASP A 37 -5.65 -2.15 7.84
C ASP A 37 -5.97 -3.42 8.63
N ARG A 38 -5.46 -4.58 8.21
CA ARG A 38 -5.65 -5.85 8.92
C ARG A 38 -5.06 -5.84 10.33
N PHE A 39 -3.88 -5.24 10.51
CA PHE A 39 -3.25 -5.11 11.81
C PHE A 39 -4.09 -4.22 12.73
N MET A 40 -4.54 -3.07 12.23
CA MET A 40 -5.42 -2.16 12.97
C MET A 40 -6.74 -2.83 13.33
N LEU A 41 -7.36 -3.57 12.41
CA LEU A 41 -8.59 -4.31 12.66
C LEU A 41 -8.40 -5.38 13.75
N ALA A 42 -7.29 -6.12 13.72
CA ALA A 42 -6.99 -7.15 14.72
C ALA A 42 -6.67 -6.58 16.11
N MET A 43 -6.02 -5.42 16.17
CA MET A 43 -5.58 -4.80 17.44
C MET A 43 -6.62 -3.86 18.05
N LEU A 44 -7.40 -3.17 17.21
CA LEU A 44 -8.35 -2.16 17.65
C LEU A 44 -9.81 -2.60 17.57
N GLY A 45 -10.16 -3.59 16.73
CA GLY A 45 -11.43 -4.33 16.72
C GLY A 45 -12.71 -3.49 16.58
N ASP A 46 -13.05 -2.74 17.64
CA ASP A 46 -14.27 -1.94 17.83
C ASP A 46 -13.96 -0.55 18.45
N GLN A 47 -12.69 -0.17 18.57
CA GLN A 47 -12.30 1.10 19.19
C GLN A 47 -12.56 2.30 18.27
N PRO A 48 -13.12 3.40 18.81
CA PRO A 48 -13.27 4.64 18.06
C PRO A 48 -11.91 5.20 17.67
N GLY A 49 -11.69 5.40 16.37
CA GLY A 49 -10.43 5.90 15.80
C GLY A 49 -9.87 5.04 14.68
N TYR A 50 -10.29 3.77 14.59
CA TYR A 50 -9.93 2.87 13.50
C TYR A 50 -10.38 3.38 12.12
N GLU A 51 -11.69 3.67 11.95
CA GLU A 51 -12.24 4.11 10.65
C GLU A 51 -11.54 5.36 10.12
N GLU A 52 -11.30 6.30 11.03
CA GLU A 52 -10.64 7.55 10.73
C GLU A 52 -9.17 7.32 10.32
N ALA A 53 -8.46 6.40 10.97
CA ALA A 53 -7.10 6.03 10.61
C ALA A 53 -7.04 5.29 9.27
N ALA A 54 -7.93 4.32 9.06
CA ALA A 54 -8.07 3.60 7.80
C ALA A 54 -8.38 4.56 6.65
N ARG A 55 -9.27 5.55 6.86
CA ARG A 55 -9.58 6.57 5.87
C ARG A 55 -8.36 7.40 5.48
N ALA A 56 -7.56 7.84 6.45
CA ALA A 56 -6.32 8.58 6.18
C ALA A 56 -5.29 7.72 5.43
N LEU A 57 -5.18 6.43 5.80
CA LEU A 57 -4.31 5.46 5.15
C LEU A 57 -4.66 5.24 3.67
N TYR A 58 -5.95 5.03 3.35
CA TYR A 58 -6.40 4.86 1.97
C TYR A 58 -6.38 6.16 1.15
N ALA A 59 -6.53 7.32 1.81
CA ALA A 59 -6.39 8.63 1.19
C ALA A 59 -4.92 9.01 0.91
N GLY A 60 -3.95 8.26 1.44
CA GLY A 60 -2.52 8.60 1.35
C GLY A 60 -2.12 9.78 2.24
N ASP A 61 -2.93 10.14 3.23
CA ASP A 61 -2.67 11.25 4.14
C ASP A 61 -1.84 10.79 5.34
N ALA A 62 -0.51 10.75 5.16
CA ALA A 62 0.42 10.33 6.20
C ALA A 62 0.23 11.16 7.49
N LYS A 63 0.13 12.50 7.37
CA LYS A 63 0.04 13.39 8.53
C LYS A 63 -1.22 13.14 9.36
N GLY A 64 -2.38 13.00 8.71
CA GLY A 64 -3.62 12.69 9.41
C GLY A 64 -3.68 11.25 9.91
N PHE A 65 -2.95 10.31 9.29
CA PHE A 65 -2.77 8.97 9.81
C PHE A 65 -1.96 8.99 11.13
N HIS A 66 -0.77 9.60 11.13
CA HIS A 66 0.08 9.74 12.32
C HIS A 66 -0.64 10.43 13.48
N GLY A 67 -1.44 11.46 13.21
CA GLY A 67 -2.22 12.15 14.25
C GLY A 67 -3.29 11.27 14.90
N ARG A 68 -3.86 10.31 14.15
CA ARG A 68 -4.92 9.42 14.65
C ARG A 68 -4.36 8.25 15.44
N ILE A 69 -3.22 7.71 15.03
CA ILE A 69 -2.52 6.64 15.76
C ILE A 69 -1.71 7.18 16.96
N ALA A 70 -1.59 8.51 17.12
CA ALA A 70 -0.87 9.12 18.23
C ALA A 70 -1.49 8.82 19.61
N THR A 71 -2.78 8.50 19.65
CA THR A 71 -3.49 8.10 20.86
C THR A 71 -3.25 6.64 21.23
N TRP A 72 -2.62 5.87 20.34
CA TRP A 72 -2.38 4.44 20.54
C TRP A 72 -1.10 4.20 21.34
N PRO A 73 -0.98 3.02 21.98
CA PRO A 73 0.27 2.58 22.60
C PRO A 73 1.44 2.71 21.63
N ALA A 74 2.59 3.16 22.13
CA ALA A 74 3.78 3.42 21.31
C ALA A 74 4.23 2.21 20.49
N ASP A 75 4.07 1.00 21.03
CA ASP A 75 4.39 -0.26 20.36
C ASP A 75 3.51 -0.50 19.12
N LEU A 76 2.19 -0.32 19.27
CA LEU A 76 1.23 -0.43 18.17
C LEU A 76 1.43 0.65 17.12
N ARG A 77 1.71 1.88 17.57
CA ARG A 77 1.99 3.02 16.70
C ARG A 77 3.21 2.74 15.82
N ALA A 78 4.33 2.36 16.43
CA ALA A 78 5.56 2.06 15.71
C ALA A 78 5.35 0.94 14.68
N HIS A 79 4.62 -0.12 15.04
CA HIS A 79 4.36 -1.23 14.13
C HIS A 79 3.49 -0.81 12.93
N VAL A 80 2.39 -0.08 13.18
CA VAL A 80 1.50 0.34 12.11
C VAL A 80 2.13 1.41 11.20
N GLU A 81 2.99 2.28 11.74
CA GLU A 81 3.81 3.22 10.98
C GLU A 81 4.73 2.50 9.99
N GLN A 82 5.39 1.42 10.42
CA GLN A 82 6.25 0.62 9.55
C GLN A 82 5.46 -0.10 8.45
N LEU A 83 4.28 -0.63 8.78
CA LEU A 83 3.41 -1.29 7.79
C LEU A 83 2.85 -0.30 6.77
N ALA A 84 2.53 0.93 7.18
CA ALA A 84 1.95 1.96 6.34
C ALA A 84 3.00 2.80 5.58
N ALA A 85 4.28 2.78 5.97
CA ALA A 85 5.34 3.53 5.29
C ALA A 85 5.39 3.34 3.75
N PRO A 86 5.25 2.11 3.19
CA PRO A 86 5.21 1.94 1.74
C PRO A 86 3.92 2.44 1.08
N ALA A 87 2.85 2.67 1.85
CA ALA A 87 1.60 3.24 1.37
C ALA A 87 1.69 4.74 1.12
N PHE A 88 2.48 5.45 1.92
CA PHE A 88 2.71 6.89 1.77
C PHE A 88 3.84 7.21 0.80
N GLY A 89 4.60 6.20 0.40
CA GLY A 89 5.66 6.32 -0.58
C GLY A 89 6.97 6.79 0.05
N ASP A 90 8.04 6.14 -0.38
CA ASP A 90 9.38 6.70 -0.25
C ASP A 90 9.46 7.96 -1.13
N ALA A 91 9.39 9.12 -0.48
CA ALA A 91 10.03 10.35 -0.95
C ALA A 91 11.40 10.53 -0.25
N ALA A 92 11.94 9.46 0.33
CA ALA A 92 13.21 9.45 1.03
C ALA A 92 14.18 8.52 0.30
N GLU A 93 14.51 8.85 -0.95
CA GLU A 93 15.82 8.48 -1.48
C GLU A 93 16.87 9.20 -0.62
N PRO A 94 17.68 8.51 0.19
CA PRO A 94 18.89 9.11 0.71
C PRO A 94 19.93 9.07 -0.42
N SER A 95 20.34 10.23 -0.91
CA SER A 95 21.62 10.38 -1.60
C SER A 95 22.78 10.17 -0.63
#